data_AF-A0A2V8T2H4-F1
#
_entry.id   AF-A0A2V8T2H4-F1
#
_cell.length_a   1.000
_cell.length_b   1.000
_cell.length_c   1.000
_cell.angle_alpha   90.00
_cell.angle_beta   90.00
_cell.angle_gamma   90.00
#
_symmetry.space_group_name_H-M   'P 1'
#
loop_
_entity.id
_entity.type
_entity.pdbx_description
1 polymer ?
#
loop_
_entity_poly.entity_id
_entity_poly.type
_entity_poly.pdbx_seq_one_letter_code
_entity_poly.pdbx_strand_id
1 'polypeptide(L)'
;IFIEGRGDPIVLPRESPVLHLLQRIRDEAHRFAITYHRKLRDRRTLTSELLEIPGIGPITARKLLSTFGSVEGLSAAGPEEVRARFGPRVAKAVAKHLSGQEAAQRQPAK
;
A
#
# COMPACT_ATOMS: atom_id res chain seq x y z
N ILE A 1 27.54 -19.01 7.38
CA ILE A 1 26.43 -19.79 6.78
C ILE A 1 26.20 -21.00 7.67
N PHE A 2 25.00 -21.15 8.21
CA PHE A 2 24.66 -22.33 9.00
C PHE A 2 24.12 -23.41 8.06
N ILE A 3 24.50 -24.65 8.32
CA ILE A 3 24.01 -25.82 7.60
C ILE A 3 23.45 -26.81 8.61
N GLU A 4 22.45 -27.58 8.20
CA GLU A 4 21.83 -28.57 9.07
C GLU A 4 22.85 -29.63 9.52
N GLY A 5 22.78 -30.01 10.80
CA GLY A 5 23.72 -30.97 11.40
C GLY A 5 25.06 -30.38 11.84
N ARG A 6 25.30 -29.07 11.69
CA ARG A 6 26.50 -28.38 12.20
C ARG A 6 26.11 -27.19 13.08
N GLY A 7 26.65 -27.14 14.30
CA GLY A 7 26.44 -26.02 15.23
C GLY A 7 27.21 -24.76 14.86
N ASP A 8 28.40 -24.91 14.27
CA ASP A 8 29.25 -23.79 13.89
C ASP A 8 28.94 -23.27 12.47
N PRO A 9 28.96 -21.95 12.26
CA PRO A 9 28.78 -21.37 10.95
C PRO A 9 30.01 -21.61 10.06
N ILE A 10 29.76 -21.83 8.77
CA ILE A 10 30.78 -21.71 7.73
C ILE A 10 31.09 -20.22 7.55
N VAL A 11 32.34 -19.84 7.83
CA VAL A 11 32.86 -18.49 7.61
C VAL A 11 33.43 -18.42 6.20
N LEU A 12 32.93 -17.50 5.39
CA LEU A 12 33.48 -17.21 4.06
C LEU A 12 34.39 -15.97 4.12
N PRO A 13 35.48 -15.93 3.34
CA PRO A 13 36.26 -14.72 3.15
C PRO A 13 35.39 -13.57 2.63
N ARG A 14 35.73 -12.33 3.00
CA ARG A 14 34.92 -11.15 2.65
C ARG A 14 34.87 -10.91 1.15
N GLU A 15 35.94 -11.25 0.45
CA GLU A 15 36.14 -11.07 -0.98
C GLU A 15 35.53 -12.23 -1.80
N SER A 16 34.98 -13.24 -1.12
CA SER A 16 34.44 -14.44 -1.78
C SER A 16 33.24 -14.09 -2.67
N PRO A 17 33.25 -14.45 -3.97
CA PRO A 17 32.11 -14.27 -4.85
C PRO A 17 30.83 -14.99 -4.35
N VAL A 18 31.00 -16.13 -3.67
CA VAL A 18 29.89 -16.90 -3.09
C VAL A 18 29.21 -16.11 -1.97
N LEU A 19 29.98 -15.44 -1.11
CA LEU A 19 29.43 -14.60 -0.05
C LEU A 19 28.60 -13.45 -0.63
N HIS A 20 29.12 -12.78 -1.66
CA HIS A 20 28.42 -11.69 -2.33
C HIS A 20 27.11 -12.15 -2.97
N LEU A 21 27.09 -13.33 -3.59
CA LEU A 21 25.85 -13.89 -4.15
C LEU A 21 24.79 -14.13 -3.07
N LEU A 22 25.17 -14.74 -1.95
CA LEU A 22 24.25 -15.01 -0.84
C LEU A 22 23.72 -13.72 -0.21
N GLN A 23 24.57 -12.70 -0.08
CA GLN A 23 24.15 -11.38 0.38
C GLN A 23 23.11 -10.77 -0.56
N ARG A 24 23.34 -10.79 -1.89
CA ARG A 24 22.36 -10.29 -2.87
C ARG A 24 21.02 -11.00 -2.78
N ILE A 25 21.01 -12.32 -2.64
CA ILE A 25 19.77 -13.11 -2.47
C ILE A 25 19.04 -12.67 -1.19
N ARG A 26 19.77 -12.53 -0.08
CA ARG A 26 19.20 -12.07 1.19
C ARG A 26 18.62 -10.66 1.07
N ASP A 27 19.35 -9.76 0.44
CA ASP A 27 18.95 -8.36 0.29
C ASP A 27 17.70 -8.25 -0.58
N GLU A 28 17.60 -9.07 -1.64
CA GLU A 28 16.41 -9.12 -2.49
C GLU A 28 15.21 -9.75 -1.76
N ALA A 29 15.42 -10.81 -0.99
CA ALA A 29 14.37 -11.40 -0.16
C ALA A 29 13.87 -10.39 0.89
N HIS A 30 14.78 -9.64 1.52
CA HIS A 30 14.44 -8.59 2.48
C HIS A 30 13.70 -7.43 1.82
N ARG A 31 14.16 -6.96 0.66
CA ARG A 31 13.52 -5.90 -0.14
C ARG A 31 12.10 -6.31 -0.53
N PHE A 32 11.92 -7.54 -0.99
CA PHE A 32 10.62 -8.09 -1.36
C PHE A 32 9.68 -8.12 -0.15
N ALA A 33 10.12 -8.68 0.97
CA ALA A 33 9.31 -8.79 2.19
C ALA A 33 8.86 -7.40 2.70
N ILE A 34 9.77 -6.43 2.79
CA ILE A 34 9.46 -5.07 3.22
C ILE A 34 8.45 -4.42 2.27
N THR A 35 8.70 -4.51 0.97
CA THR A 35 7.85 -3.87 -0.05
C THR A 35 6.45 -4.48 -0.05
N TYR A 36 6.34 -5.80 0.09
CA TYR A 36 5.08 -6.50 0.19
C TYR A 36 4.29 -6.09 1.43
N HIS A 37 4.92 -6.07 2.62
CA HIS A 37 4.25 -5.68 3.85
C HIS A 37 3.85 -4.21 3.87
N ARG A 38 4.66 -3.32 3.27
CA ARG A 38 4.28 -1.91 3.05
C ARG A 38 3.02 -1.82 2.19
N LYS A 39 3.00 -2.47 1.03
CA LYS A 39 1.82 -2.50 0.15
C LYS A 39 0.57 -3.05 0.85
N LEU A 40 0.73 -4.09 1.68
CA LEU A 40 -0.38 -4.66 2.45
C LEU A 40 -0.90 -3.69 3.51
N ARG A 41 0.01 -2.99 4.21
CA ARG A 41 -0.33 -1.96 5.19
C ARG A 41 -1.05 -0.79 4.54
N ASP A 42 -0.53 -0.27 3.43
CA ASP A 42 -1.14 0.83 2.69
C ASP A 42 -2.57 0.47 2.28
N ARG A 43 -2.77 -0.72 1.69
CA ARG A 43 -4.12 -1.21 1.37
C ARG A 43 -5.05 -1.28 2.57
N ARG A 44 -4.55 -1.68 3.74
CA ARG A 44 -5.35 -1.76 4.98
C ARG A 44 -5.76 -0.37 5.46
N THR A 45 -4.83 0.58 5.51
CA THR A 45 -5.09 1.97 5.90
C THR A 45 -6.14 2.59 4.97
N LEU A 46 -5.94 2.45 3.67
CA LEU A 46 -6.85 2.98 2.67
C LEU A 46 -8.24 2.33 2.73
N THR A 47 -8.31 1.03 3.06
CA THR A 47 -9.61 0.35 3.26
C THR A 47 -10.33 0.92 4.48
N SER A 48 -9.60 1.25 5.55
CA SER A 48 -10.14 1.88 6.75
C SER A 48 -10.71 3.26 6.45
N GLU A 49 -9.96 4.10 5.75
CA GLU A 49 -10.39 5.45 5.37
C GLU A 49 -11.65 5.43 4.49
N LEU A 50 -11.71 4.54 3.49
CA LEU A 50 -12.91 4.42 2.65
C LEU A 50 -14.12 3.86 3.39
N LEU A 51 -13.91 3.08 4.45
CA LEU A 51 -14.98 2.55 5.31
C LEU A 51 -15.56 3.62 6.24
N GLU A 52 -14.82 4.70 6.53
CA GLU A 52 -15.33 5.84 7.30
C GLU A 52 -16.34 6.67 6.49
N ILE A 53 -16.37 6.51 5.16
CA ILE A 53 -17.31 7.23 4.29
C ILE A 53 -18.72 6.65 4.47
N PRO A 54 -19.70 7.44 4.96
CA PRO A 54 -21.06 6.97 5.17
C PRO A 54 -21.68 6.47 3.85
N GLY A 55 -22.19 5.24 3.86
CA GLY A 55 -22.79 4.60 2.69
C GLY A 55 -21.80 3.81 1.81
N ILE A 56 -20.52 3.75 2.16
CA ILE A 56 -19.54 2.87 1.51
C ILE A 56 -19.27 1.66 2.41
N GLY A 57 -19.70 0.48 1.94
CA GLY A 57 -19.42 -0.79 2.61
C GLY A 57 -18.06 -1.40 2.23
N PRO A 58 -17.63 -2.46 2.93
CA PRO A 58 -16.32 -3.11 2.72
C PRO A 58 -16.14 -3.69 1.32
N ILE A 59 -17.23 -4.11 0.67
CA ILE A 59 -17.18 -4.62 -0.71
C ILE A 59 -16.86 -3.49 -1.68
N THR A 60 -17.54 -2.34 -1.54
CA THR A 60 -17.34 -1.17 -2.40
C THR A 60 -15.97 -0.55 -2.17
N ALA A 61 -15.53 -0.42 -0.91
CA ALA A 61 -14.20 0.07 -0.56
C ALA A 61 -13.09 -0.78 -1.19
N ARG A 62 -13.19 -2.12 -1.10
CA ARG A 62 -12.22 -3.02 -1.76
C ARG A 62 -12.21 -2.86 -3.28
N LYS A 63 -13.38 -2.72 -3.90
CA LYS A 63 -13.47 -2.50 -5.35
C LYS A 63 -12.83 -1.17 -5.75
N LEU A 64 -13.12 -0.08 -5.03
CA LEU A 64 -12.49 1.22 -5.26
C LEU A 64 -10.96 1.12 -5.20
N LEU A 65 -10.41 0.46 -4.17
CA LEU A 65 -8.96 0.26 -4.05
C LEU A 65 -8.37 -0.66 -5.12
N SER A 66 -9.11 -1.68 -5.54
CA SER A 66 -8.66 -2.56 -6.63
C SER A 66 -8.57 -1.82 -7.97
N THR A 67 -9.42 -0.81 -8.18
CA THR A 67 -9.49 -0.03 -9.42
C THR A 67 -8.52 1.14 -9.42
N PHE A 68 -8.46 1.90 -8.32
CA PHE A 68 -7.71 3.17 -8.26
C PHE A 68 -6.39 3.05 -7.48
N GLY A 69 -6.15 1.94 -6.79
CA GLY A 69 -4.90 1.66 -6.07
C GLY A 69 -4.76 2.38 -4.72
N SER A 70 -5.00 3.69 -4.69
CA SER A 70 -4.91 4.55 -3.50
C SER A 70 -6.00 5.61 -3.47
N VAL A 71 -6.12 6.31 -2.33
CA VAL A 71 -6.99 7.48 -2.17
C VAL A 71 -6.49 8.63 -3.06
N GLU A 72 -5.17 8.78 -3.20
CA GLU A 72 -4.57 9.72 -4.16
C GLU A 72 -4.95 9.37 -5.61
N GLY A 73 -4.87 8.09 -5.99
CA GLY A 73 -5.31 7.62 -7.31
C GLY A 73 -6.80 7.83 -7.55
N LEU A 74 -7.62 7.71 -6.49
CA LEU A 74 -9.05 7.99 -6.54
C LEU A 74 -9.32 9.50 -6.72
N SER A 75 -8.52 10.36 -6.07
CA SER A 75 -8.59 11.80 -6.23
C SER A 75 -8.19 12.23 -7.66
N ALA A 76 -7.11 11.64 -8.19
CA ALA A 76 -6.59 11.92 -9.54
C ALA A 76 -7.53 11.46 -10.66
N ALA A 77 -8.23 10.34 -10.50
CA ALA A 77 -9.20 9.83 -11.48
C ALA A 77 -10.44 10.74 -11.64
N GLY A 78 -10.72 11.56 -10.63
CA GLY A 78 -11.82 12.51 -10.64
C GLY A 78 -13.21 11.87 -10.47
N PRO A 79 -14.24 12.69 -10.18
CA PRO A 79 -15.57 12.20 -9.79
C PRO A 79 -16.32 11.50 -10.93
N GLU A 80 -16.01 11.84 -12.18
CA GLU A 80 -16.68 11.28 -13.37
C GLU A 80 -16.30 9.80 -13.59
N GLU A 81 -15.04 9.43 -13.39
CA GLU A 81 -14.60 8.04 -13.55
C GLU A 81 -15.17 7.14 -12.43
N VAL A 82 -15.26 7.68 -11.20
CA VAL A 82 -15.93 6.99 -10.10
C VAL A 82 -17.42 6.82 -10.39
N ARG A 83 -18.07 7.84 -10.93
CA ARG A 83 -19.50 7.79 -11.29
C ARG A 83 -19.77 6.73 -12.35
N ALA A 84 -18.93 6.65 -13.38
CA ALA A 84 -19.09 5.70 -14.47
C ALA A 84 -19.05 4.24 -14.00
N ARG A 85 -18.20 3.90 -13.01
CA ARG A 85 -18.02 2.51 -12.54
C ARG A 85 -18.82 2.14 -11.30
N PHE A 86 -19.08 3.09 -10.40
CA PHE A 86 -19.69 2.84 -9.08
C PHE A 86 -21.04 3.55 -8.87
N GLY A 87 -21.46 4.36 -9.86
CA GLY A 87 -22.72 5.08 -9.82
C GLY A 87 -22.67 6.41 -9.06
N PRO A 88 -23.74 7.22 -9.18
CA PRO A 88 -23.77 8.61 -8.71
C PRO A 88 -23.71 8.75 -7.19
N ARG A 89 -24.28 7.78 -6.45
CA ARG A 89 -24.29 7.83 -4.97
C ARG A 89 -22.88 7.69 -4.39
N VAL A 90 -22.12 6.71 -4.89
CA VAL A 90 -20.74 6.45 -4.43
C VAL A 90 -19.83 7.60 -4.83
N ALA A 91 -19.93 8.07 -6.09
CA ALA A 91 -19.13 9.21 -6.56
C ALA A 91 -19.35 10.47 -5.72
N LYS A 92 -20.61 10.78 -5.37
CA LYS A 92 -20.93 11.93 -4.51
C LYS A 92 -20.37 11.78 -3.09
N ALA A 93 -20.46 10.59 -2.50
CA ALA A 93 -19.96 10.31 -1.16
C ALA A 93 -18.42 10.45 -1.11
N VAL A 94 -17.72 9.88 -2.09
CA VAL A 94 -16.27 9.99 -2.24
C VAL A 94 -15.85 11.45 -2.45
N ALA A 95 -16.46 12.16 -3.40
CA ALA A 95 -16.12 13.55 -3.69
C ALA A 95 -16.33 14.47 -2.47
N LYS A 96 -17.42 14.27 -1.72
CA LYS A 96 -17.68 15.01 -0.47
C LYS A 96 -16.59 14.74 0.57
N HIS A 97 -16.20 13.49 0.76
CA HIS A 97 -15.17 13.13 1.73
C HIS A 97 -13.79 13.71 1.33
N LEU A 98 -13.39 13.60 0.06
CA LEU A 98 -12.11 14.12 -0.42
C LEU A 98 -12.02 15.65 -0.34
N SER A 99 -13.08 16.36 -0.74
CA SER A 99 -13.14 17.83 -0.61
C SER A 99 -13.09 18.30 0.86
N GLY A 100 -13.65 17.53 1.79
CA GLY A 100 -13.56 17.79 3.23
C GLY A 100 -12.14 17.60 3.78
N GLN A 101 -11.37 16.64 3.25
CA GLN A 101 -9.97 16.44 3.63
C GLN A 101 -9.05 17.52 3.06
N GLU A 102 -9.26 17.97 1.82
CA GLU A 102 -8.49 19.09 1.26
C GLU A 102 -8.71 20.39 2.03
N ALA A 103 -9.93 20.65 2.50
CA ALA A 103 -10.23 21.80 3.36
C ALA A 103 -9.53 21.72 4.72
N ALA A 104 -9.41 20.52 5.30
CA ALA A 104 -8.70 20.28 6.55
C ALA A 104 -7.17 20.34 6.39
N GLN A 105 -6.62 19.92 5.24
CA GLN A 105 -5.18 19.96 4.95
C GLN A 105 -4.68 21.36 4.53
N ARG A 106 -5.56 22.25 4.04
CA ARG A 106 -5.23 23.65 3.67
C ARG A 106 -5.14 24.62 4.85
N GLN A 107 -5.34 24.19 6.08
CA GLN A 107 -4.96 24.97 7.27
C GLN A 107 -3.64 24.44 7.82
N PRO A 108 -2.48 24.91 7.30
CA PRO A 108 -1.24 24.79 8.04
C PRO A 108 -1.29 25.73 9.25
N ALA A 109 -0.64 25.27 10.30
CA ALA A 109 -0.54 25.89 11.61
C ALA A 109 -0.16 27.38 11.56
N LYS A 110 -0.78 28.12 12.49
CA LYS A 110 -0.36 29.44 12.93
C LYS A 110 0.99 29.36 13.64
#